data_AF-A0A535TLP2-F1
#
_entry.id   AF-A0A535TLP2-F1
#
_cell.length_a   1.000
_cell.length_b   1.000
_cell.length_c   1.000
_cell.angle_alpha   90.00
_cell.angle_beta   90.00
_cell.angle_gamma   90.00
#
_symmetry.space_group_name_H-M   'P 1'
#
loop_
_entity.id
_entity.type
_entity.pdbx_description
1 polymer ?
#
loop_
_entity_poly.entity_id
_entity_poly.type
_entity_poly.pdbx_seq_one_letter_code
_entity_poly.pdbx_strand_id
1 'polypeptide(L)'
;MDTVLVDGRPVEPALNWTYLMMNKPVGVLTSVGDDRGRETVTDRLPDRAPRVFPVGRLDLDSRGLVLLTDDGELAGRLMHPRYHVE
;
A
#
# COMPACT_ATOMS: atom_id res chain seq x y z
N MET A 1 -9.80 -1.58 -29.15
CA MET A 1 -9.83 -1.69 -27.68
C MET A 1 -9.36 -3.09 -27.37
N ASP A 2 -8.27 -3.21 -26.63
CA ASP A 2 -7.69 -4.51 -26.30
C ASP A 2 -8.45 -5.09 -25.10
N THR A 3 -8.72 -6.40 -25.14
CA THR A 3 -9.33 -7.13 -24.02
C THR A 3 -8.24 -7.95 -23.34
N VAL A 4 -7.99 -7.68 -22.07
CA VAL A 4 -7.02 -8.42 -21.26
C VAL A 4 -7.78 -9.43 -20.40
N LEU A 5 -7.33 -10.69 -20.40
CA LEU A 5 -7.93 -11.76 -19.61
C LEU A 5 -6.90 -12.40 -18.67
N VAL A 6 -7.34 -12.76 -17.46
CA VAL A 6 -6.59 -13.59 -16.50
C VAL A 6 -7.44 -14.81 -16.19
N ASP A 7 -6.88 -16.01 -16.40
CA ASP A 7 -7.61 -17.29 -16.25
C ASP A 7 -8.96 -17.31 -17.00
N GLY A 8 -8.99 -16.69 -18.18
CA GLY A 8 -10.19 -16.58 -19.03
C GLY A 8 -11.23 -15.57 -18.56
N ARG A 9 -10.95 -14.79 -17.49
CA ARG A 9 -11.83 -13.72 -16.99
C ARG A 9 -11.32 -12.36 -17.45
N PRO A 10 -12.17 -11.49 -18.00
CA PRO A 10 -11.76 -10.14 -18.39
C PRO A 10 -11.34 -9.33 -17.15
N VAL A 11 -10.29 -8.53 -17.30
CA VAL A 11 -9.81 -7.61 -16.27
C VAL A 11 -10.13 -6.19 -16.73
N GLU A 12 -10.91 -5.50 -15.92
CA GLU A 12 -11.21 -4.08 -16.13
C GLU A 12 -10.13 -3.20 -15.50
N PRO A 13 -9.76 -2.07 -16.13
CA PRO A 13 -8.88 -1.10 -15.51
C PRO A 13 -9.51 -0.51 -14.24
N ALA A 14 -8.68 -0.17 -13.26
CA ALA A 14 -9.14 0.60 -12.10
C ALA A 14 -9.60 1.99 -12.57
N LEU A 15 -10.83 2.36 -12.21
CA LEU A 15 -11.40 3.67 -12.57
C LEU A 15 -11.07 4.76 -11.55
N ASN A 16 -10.77 4.36 -10.30
CA ASN A 16 -10.45 5.27 -9.19
C ASN A 16 -9.28 4.70 -8.39
N TRP A 17 -8.45 5.60 -7.85
CA TRP A 17 -7.37 5.27 -6.93
C TRP A 17 -7.79 5.45 -5.47
N THR A 18 -7.23 4.63 -4.59
CA THR A 18 -7.41 4.64 -3.15
C THR A 18 -6.20 5.29 -2.48
N TYR A 19 -6.44 6.20 -1.54
CA TYR A 19 -5.39 6.83 -0.73
C TYR A 19 -5.81 6.85 0.73
N LEU A 20 -5.02 6.19 1.58
CA LEU A 20 -5.28 6.07 3.01
C LEU A 20 -4.08 6.59 3.81
N MET A 21 -4.36 7.31 4.88
CA MET A 21 -3.34 7.77 5.82
C MET A 21 -3.52 7.04 7.16
N MET A 22 -2.44 6.41 7.63
CA MET A 22 -2.41 5.70 8.90
C MET A 22 -1.32 6.26 9.79
N ASN A 23 -1.64 6.54 11.06
CA ASN A 23 -0.61 6.72 12.08
C ASN A 23 -0.19 5.35 12.60
N LYS A 24 0.86 4.77 12.01
CA LYS A 24 1.36 3.44 12.36
C LYS A 24 1.86 3.43 13.80
N PRO A 25 1.38 2.53 14.68
CA PRO A 25 1.93 2.37 16.01
C PRO A 25 3.27 1.60 15.98
N VAL A 26 4.01 1.66 17.08
CA VAL A 26 5.20 0.84 17.30
C VAL A 26 4.81 -0.64 17.32
N GLY A 27 5.67 -1.52 16.79
CA GLY A 27 5.46 -2.97 16.75
C GLY A 27 4.70 -3.48 15.53
N VAL A 28 4.24 -2.59 14.65
CA VAL A 28 3.57 -2.95 13.38
C VAL A 28 4.54 -2.84 12.21
N LEU A 29 4.56 -3.85 11.34
CA LEU A 29 5.44 -3.91 10.18
C LEU A 29 4.85 -3.11 9.00
N THR A 30 5.68 -2.30 8.35
CA THR A 30 5.31 -1.61 7.10
C THR A 30 5.43 -2.58 5.91
N SER A 31 4.43 -3.47 5.75
CA SER A 31 4.35 -4.52 4.72
C SER A 31 2.89 -4.86 4.38
N VAL A 32 2.66 -5.61 3.29
CA VAL A 32 1.35 -6.15 2.85
C VAL A 32 1.12 -7.60 3.36
N GLY A 33 2.00 -8.08 4.23
CA GLY A 33 1.96 -9.41 4.83
C GLY A 33 3.27 -9.74 5.55
N ASP A 34 3.26 -10.81 6.36
CA ASP A 34 4.45 -11.28 7.08
C ASP A 34 4.47 -12.80 7.28
N ASP A 35 5.57 -13.44 6.90
CA ASP A 35 5.75 -14.90 7.03
C ASP A 35 6.04 -15.37 8.47
N ARG A 36 6.25 -14.42 9.40
CA ARG A 36 6.58 -14.69 10.81
C ARG A 36 5.43 -14.33 11.75
N GLY A 37 4.25 -14.04 11.21
CA GLY A 37 3.04 -13.74 11.99
C GLY A 37 3.08 -12.39 12.73
N ARG A 38 3.96 -11.47 12.34
CA ARG A 38 3.96 -10.09 12.86
C ARG A 38 2.81 -9.32 12.22
N GLU A 39 2.15 -8.49 13.02
CA GLU A 39 1.10 -7.60 12.54
C GLU A 39 1.67 -6.56 11.57
N THR A 40 0.96 -6.33 10.48
CA THR A 40 1.33 -5.40 9.41
C THR A 40 0.38 -4.20 9.34
N VAL A 41 0.78 -3.16 8.60
CA VAL A 41 -0.08 -2.00 8.35
C VAL A 41 -1.37 -2.37 7.61
N THR A 42 -1.36 -3.42 6.79
CA THR A 42 -2.57 -3.90 6.10
C THR A 42 -3.50 -4.68 7.01
N ASP A 43 -2.98 -5.37 8.03
CA ASP A 43 -3.80 -6.11 9.01
C ASP A 43 -4.64 -5.15 9.90
N ARG A 44 -4.23 -3.88 9.98
CA ARG A 44 -4.96 -2.83 10.71
C ARG A 44 -6.03 -2.12 9.90
N LEU A 45 -6.20 -2.47 8.63
CA LEU A 45 -7.26 -1.91 7.81
C LEU A 45 -8.60 -2.63 8.07
N PRO A 46 -9.75 -1.94 7.89
CA PRO A 46 -11.05 -2.61 7.95
C PRO A 46 -11.14 -3.74 6.91
N ASP A 47 -11.88 -4.81 7.21
CA ASP A 47 -12.04 -5.98 6.32
C ASP A 47 -12.50 -5.64 4.88
N ARG A 48 -13.19 -4.50 4.71
CA ARG A 48 -13.69 -4.02 3.42
C ARG A 48 -12.76 -3.02 2.73
N ALA A 49 -11.57 -2.78 3.26
CA ALA A 49 -10.61 -1.89 2.63
C ALA A 49 -10.18 -2.45 1.27
N PRO A 50 -10.03 -1.59 0.23
CA PRO A 50 -9.41 -1.98 -1.02
C PRO A 50 -8.00 -2.52 -0.80
N ARG A 51 -7.51 -3.35 -1.73
CA ARG A 51 -6.15 -3.87 -1.70
C ARG A 51 -5.16 -2.74 -1.98
N VAL A 52 -4.50 -2.25 -0.94
CA VAL A 52 -3.49 -1.19 -0.99
C VAL A 52 -2.13 -1.68 -0.50
N PHE A 53 -1.09 -0.89 -0.76
CA PHE A 53 0.27 -1.13 -0.27
C PHE A 53 0.85 0.17 0.34
N PRO A 54 1.77 0.07 1.32
CA PRO A 54 2.38 1.25 1.92
C PRO A 54 3.32 1.96 0.95
N VAL A 55 3.32 3.28 1.00
CA VAL A 55 4.26 4.16 0.32
C VAL A 55 5.41 4.46 1.27
N GLY A 56 6.61 4.00 0.91
CA GLY A 56 7.78 4.09 1.77
C GLY A 56 7.75 3.09 2.93
N ARG A 57 8.63 3.30 3.91
CA ARG A 57 8.74 2.43 5.08
C ARG A 57 8.97 3.23 6.35
N LEU A 58 8.28 2.84 7.41
CA LEU A 58 8.70 3.13 8.78
C LEU A 58 9.24 1.85 9.41
N ASP A 59 10.29 1.99 10.21
CA ASP A 59 10.86 0.88 10.96
C ASP A 59 9.85 0.33 11.98
N LEU A 60 10.09 -0.93 12.39
CA LEU A 60 9.17 -1.65 13.29
C LEU A 60 8.99 -0.92 14.63
N ASP A 61 10.08 -0.35 15.14
CA ASP A 61 10.17 0.41 16.38
C ASP A 61 9.74 1.89 16.24
N SER A 62 9.41 2.32 15.01
CA SER A 62 8.98 3.69 14.74
C SER A 62 7.46 3.86 14.79
N ARG A 63 7.02 5.05 15.21
CA ARG A 63 5.63 5.54 15.08
C ARG A 63 5.60 6.69 14.07
N GLY A 64 4.56 6.77 13.25
CA GLY A 64 4.41 7.91 12.35
C GLY A 64 3.38 7.70 11.26
N LEU A 65 3.29 8.69 10.38
CA LEU A 65 2.42 8.67 9.22
C LEU A 65 2.93 7.66 8.18
N VAL A 66 2.02 6.81 7.70
CA VAL A 66 2.22 5.93 6.54
C VAL A 66 1.06 6.19 5.57
N LEU A 67 1.40 6.50 4.32
CA LEU A 67 0.45 6.55 3.22
C LEU A 67 0.29 5.14 2.65
N LEU A 68 -0.93 4.71 2.35
CA LEU A 68 -1.21 3.46 1.61
C LEU A 68 -2.03 3.78 0.36
N THR A 69 -1.71 3.13 -0.75
CA THR A 69 -2.40 3.33 -2.03
C THR A 69 -2.40 2.09 -2.90
N ASP A 70 -3.27 2.07 -3.90
CA ASP A 70 -3.24 1.15 -5.04
C ASP A 70 -2.67 1.80 -6.31
N ASP A 71 -2.33 3.10 -6.25
CA ASP A 71 -1.66 3.85 -7.33
C ASP A 71 -0.13 3.63 -7.27
N GLY A 72 0.34 2.69 -8.10
CA GLY A 72 1.76 2.37 -8.23
C GLY A 72 2.60 3.51 -8.81
N GLU A 73 2.02 4.36 -9.67
CA GLU A 73 2.73 5.47 -10.29
C GLU A 73 3.00 6.57 -9.26
N LEU A 74 1.98 6.97 -8.51
CA LEU A 74 2.15 7.96 -7.44
C LEU A 74 3.12 7.44 -6.38
N ALA A 75 2.95 6.19 -5.93
CA ALA A 75 3.85 5.61 -4.94
C ALA A 75 5.30 5.61 -5.43
N GLY A 76 5.55 5.22 -6.68
CA GLY A 76 6.87 5.26 -7.29
C GLY A 76 7.44 6.68 -7.33
N ARG A 77 6.62 7.68 -7.65
CA ARG A 77 7.03 9.10 -7.63
C ARG A 77 7.37 9.59 -6.22
N LEU A 78 6.58 9.25 -5.21
CA LEU A 78 6.82 9.70 -3.84
C LEU A 78 8.05 9.03 -3.21
N MET A 79 8.34 7.78 -3.58
CA MET A 79 9.50 7.04 -3.04
C MET A 79 10.81 7.32 -3.78
N HIS A 80 10.74 7.88 -4.99
CA HIS A 80 11.93 8.03 -5.81
C HIS A 80 12.85 9.14 -5.24
N PRO A 81 14.14 8.88 -4.93
CA PRO A 81 15.04 9.80 -4.22
C PRO A 81 15.21 11.20 -4.84
N ARG A 82 15.04 11.29 -6.17
CA ARG A 82 15.04 12.56 -6.93
C ARG A 82 13.94 13.54 -6.52
N TYR A 83 12.84 13.05 -5.96
CA TYR A 83 11.78 13.87 -5.40
C TYR A 83 11.98 13.84 -3.89
N HIS A 84 12.82 14.74 -3.37
CA HIS A 84 12.97 14.94 -1.91
C HIS A 84 11.60 15.36 -1.35
N VAL A 85 10.84 14.39 -0.86
CA VAL A 85 9.63 14.62 -0.08
C VAL A 85 10.08 14.61 1.38
N GLU A 86 10.23 15.80 1.98
CA GLU A 86 10.39 15.99 3.43
C GLU A 86 9.03 16.16 4.11
#